data_AF-K9FKL7-F1
#
_entry.id   AF-K9FKL7-F1
#
_cell.length_a   1.000
_cell.length_b   1.000
_cell.length_c   1.000
_cell.angle_alpha   90.00
_cell.angle_beta   90.00
_cell.angle_gamma   90.00
#
_symmetry.space_group_name_H-M   'P 1'
#
loop_
_entity.id
_entity.type
_entity.pdbx_description
1 polymer ?
#
loop_
_entity_poly.entity_id
_entity_poly.type
_entity_poly.pdbx_seq_one_letter_code
_entity_poly.pdbx_strand_id
1 'polypeptide(L)'
;MGNFGACSCERYVVRSKRTISVALLAISTVLIALCAEYFSSSFSTLNQQGVLGESFVGLIVIPIAGNVAENVTAVVVASKNQMDLAISVALGSAIQIGLLVAPAMVLIGWALDKSMTLHFDGFELVTLIGAVLLVDFIVLKGKTNYLEGAILCACFAAISVGAYLLPLT
;
A
#
# COMPACT_ATOMS: atom_id res chain seq x y z
N MET A 1 35.87 18.74 -21.05
CA MET A 1 34.41 18.77 -21.26
C MET A 1 33.92 17.34 -21.31
N GLY A 2 33.34 16.87 -20.19
CA GLY A 2 32.94 15.48 -20.01
C GLY A 2 31.60 15.18 -20.67
N ASN A 3 31.60 14.18 -21.55
CA ASN A 3 30.39 13.56 -22.10
C ASN A 3 29.73 12.72 -21.01
N PHE A 4 28.65 13.20 -20.40
CA PHE A 4 27.72 12.36 -19.67
C PHE A 4 26.87 11.57 -20.67
N GLY A 5 27.44 10.44 -21.12
CA GLY A 5 26.76 9.44 -21.91
C GLY A 5 25.54 8.90 -21.15
N ALA A 6 24.46 8.71 -21.91
CA ALA A 6 23.16 8.21 -21.50
C ALA A 6 23.23 7.09 -20.43
N CYS A 7 22.50 7.28 -19.34
CA CYS A 7 22.16 6.18 -18.43
C CYS A 7 21.15 5.28 -19.15
N SER A 8 21.67 4.30 -19.91
CA SER A 8 20.87 3.27 -20.53
C SER A 8 20.33 2.38 -19.41
N CYS A 9 19.05 2.55 -19.06
CA CYS A 9 18.32 1.60 -18.23
C CYS A 9 18.09 0.36 -19.10
N GLU A 10 19.09 -0.52 -19.14
CA GLU A 10 18.98 -1.82 -19.77
C GLU A 10 17.88 -2.58 -19.02
N ARG A 11 16.69 -2.65 -19.64
CA ARG A 11 15.61 -3.51 -19.17
C ARG A 11 16.17 -4.92 -19.19
N TYR A 12 16.56 -5.45 -18.03
CA TYR A 12 16.79 -6.88 -17.85
C TYR A 12 15.45 -7.57 -17.98
N VAL A 13 14.96 -7.69 -19.22
CA VAL A 13 13.81 -8.51 -19.56
C VAL A 13 14.32 -9.93 -19.40
N VAL A 14 14.14 -10.49 -18.19
CA VAL A 14 14.26 -11.93 -18.00
C VAL A 14 13.26 -12.55 -18.97
N ARG A 15 13.76 -13.04 -20.10
CA ARG A 15 13.00 -13.84 -21.06
C ARG A 15 12.76 -15.20 -20.40
N SER A 16 11.90 -15.16 -19.39
CA SER A 16 11.62 -16.25 -18.49
C SER A 16 10.76 -17.26 -19.22
N LYS A 17 11.19 -18.53 -19.28
CA LYS A 17 10.28 -19.62 -19.65
C LYS A 17 9.12 -19.59 -18.66
N ARG A 18 7.88 -19.84 -19.09
CA ARG A 18 6.69 -19.81 -18.21
C ARG A 18 6.91 -20.56 -16.89
N THR A 19 7.64 -21.67 -16.94
CA THR A 19 8.05 -22.47 -15.77
C THR A 19 8.85 -21.68 -14.74
N ILE A 20 9.81 -20.84 -15.16
CA ILE A 20 10.65 -20.04 -14.26
C ILE A 20 9.80 -18.94 -13.60
N SER A 21 8.88 -18.30 -14.34
CA SER A 21 7.97 -17.30 -13.76
C SER A 21 7.02 -17.91 -12.72
N VAL A 22 6.43 -19.07 -13.02
CA VAL A 22 5.55 -19.77 -12.07
C VAL A 22 6.34 -20.24 -10.85
N ALA A 23 7.55 -20.78 -11.05
CA ALA A 23 8.42 -21.20 -9.95
C ALA A 23 8.81 -20.02 -9.05
N LEU A 24 9.23 -18.89 -9.63
CA LEU A 24 9.57 -17.69 -8.87
C LEU A 24 8.38 -17.15 -8.08
N LEU A 25 7.19 -17.11 -8.68
CA LEU A 25 5.97 -16.66 -8.01
C LEU A 25 5.59 -17.58 -6.84
N ALA A 26 5.69 -18.90 -7.02
CA ALA A 26 5.39 -19.85 -5.97
C ALA A 26 6.38 -19.71 -4.80
N ILE A 27 7.68 -19.64 -5.10
CA ILE A 27 8.74 -19.52 -4.08
C ILE A 27 8.61 -18.19 -3.33
N SER A 28 8.40 -17.06 -4.02
CA SER A 28 8.24 -15.77 -3.36
C SER A 28 6.99 -15.72 -2.49
N THR A 29 5.89 -16.33 -2.93
CA THR A 29 4.64 -16.41 -2.16
C THR A 29 4.85 -17.17 -0.85
N VAL A 30 5.56 -18.31 -0.88
CA VAL A 30 5.87 -19.09 0.32
C VAL A 30 6.76 -18.29 1.27
N LEU A 31 7.79 -17.61 0.75
CA LEU A 31 8.67 -16.76 1.56
C LEU A 31 7.91 -15.63 2.24
N ILE A 32 7.02 -14.95 1.50
CA ILE A 32 6.18 -13.87 2.06
C ILE A 32 5.24 -14.42 3.13
N ALA A 33 4.64 -15.60 2.92
CA ALA A 33 3.78 -16.24 3.92
C ALA A 33 4.53 -16.53 5.24
N LEU A 34 5.76 -17.05 5.16
CA LEU A 34 6.60 -17.26 6.35
C LEU A 34 6.93 -15.93 7.06
N CYS A 35 7.30 -14.90 6.30
CA CYS A 35 7.56 -13.58 6.86
C CYS A 35 6.31 -12.98 7.53
N ALA A 36 5.12 -13.17 6.95
CA ALA A 36 3.86 -12.70 7.51
C ALA A 36 3.51 -13.39 8.85
N GLU A 37 3.81 -14.69 8.98
CA GLU A 37 3.60 -15.44 10.24
C GLU A 37 4.52 -14.95 11.37
N TYR A 38 5.81 -14.74 11.07
CA TYR A 38 6.76 -14.17 12.03
C TYR A 38 6.41 -12.72 12.40
N PHE A 39 5.95 -11.94 11.42
CA PHE A 39 5.50 -10.57 11.63
C PHE A 39 4.29 -10.53 12.56
N SER A 40 3.25 -11.33 12.31
CA SER A 40 2.04 -11.38 13.15
C SER A 40 2.37 -11.81 14.59
N SER A 41 3.27 -12.77 14.76
CA SER A 41 3.69 -13.26 16.09
C SER A 41 4.43 -12.18 16.87
N SER A 42 5.35 -11.47 16.20
CA SER A 42 6.09 -10.36 16.80
C SER A 42 5.16 -9.19 17.14
N PHE A 43 4.23 -8.87 16.22
CA PHE A 43 3.23 -7.82 16.43
C PHE A 43 2.35 -8.09 17.65
N SER A 44 1.83 -9.31 17.81
CA SER A 44 1.02 -9.69 18.98
C SER A 44 1.77 -9.44 20.30
N THR A 45 3.08 -9.73 20.33
CA THR A 45 3.93 -9.47 21.49
C THR A 45 4.08 -7.97 21.77
N LEU A 46 4.30 -7.15 20.74
CA LEU A 46 4.45 -5.69 20.86
C LEU A 46 3.15 -4.99 21.24
N ASN A 47 2.01 -5.51 20.76
CA ASN A 47 0.68 -5.01 21.11
C ASN A 47 0.37 -5.26 22.59
N GLN A 48 0.69 -6.46 23.10
CA GLN A 48 0.52 -6.78 24.53
C GLN A 48 1.41 -5.93 25.45
N GLN A 49 2.58 -5.49 24.97
CA GLN A 49 3.46 -4.58 25.69
C GLN A 49 3.00 -3.12 25.64
N GLY A 50 1.92 -2.82 24.91
CA GLY A 50 1.39 -1.46 24.75
C GLY A 50 2.28 -0.55 23.90
N VAL A 51 3.18 -1.11 23.08
CA VAL A 51 4.15 -0.35 22.29
C VAL A 51 3.55 0.09 20.95
N LEU A 52 2.71 -0.75 20.34
CA LEU A 52 2.09 -0.51 19.03
C LEU A 52 0.63 -0.93 19.04
N GLY A 53 -0.27 -0.05 18.60
CA GLY A 53 -1.69 -0.37 18.45
C GLY A 53 -2.03 -1.12 17.16
N GLU A 54 -3.12 -1.88 17.18
CA GLU A 54 -3.65 -2.66 16.04
C GLU A 54 -3.98 -1.76 14.85
N SER A 55 -4.68 -0.64 15.08
CA SER A 55 -5.00 0.31 14.00
C SER A 55 -3.76 0.96 13.38
N PHE A 56 -2.71 1.27 14.15
CA PHE A 56 -1.49 1.85 13.58
C PHE A 56 -0.78 0.85 12.65
N VAL A 57 -0.66 -0.40 13.08
CA VAL A 57 0.00 -1.43 12.28
C VAL A 57 -0.84 -1.80 11.06
N GLY A 58 -2.16 -1.96 11.23
CA GLY A 58 -3.09 -2.28 10.16
C GLY A 58 -3.24 -1.18 9.11
N LEU A 59 -3.30 0.09 9.53
CA LEU A 59 -3.56 1.23 8.64
C LEU A 59 -2.28 1.79 8.00
N ILE A 60 -1.14 1.75 8.71
CA ILE A 60 0.10 2.40 8.28
C ILE A 60 1.16 1.39 7.88
N VAL A 61 1.56 0.50 8.80
CA VAL A 61 2.74 -0.35 8.60
C VAL A 61 2.52 -1.40 7.50
N ILE A 62 1.40 -2.13 7.56
CA ILE A 62 1.10 -3.19 6.60
C ILE A 62 0.94 -2.64 5.18
N PRO A 63 0.15 -1.57 4.91
CA PRO A 63 -0.03 -1.05 3.56
C PRO A 63 1.24 -0.46 2.97
N ILE A 64 2.08 0.21 3.80
CA ILE A 64 3.38 0.68 3.33
C ILE A 64 4.22 -0.51 2.87
N ALA A 65 4.45 -1.49 3.75
CA ALA A 65 5.31 -2.64 3.47
C ALA A 65 4.82 -3.47 2.28
N GLY A 66 3.50 -3.72 2.20
CA GLY A 66 2.88 -4.49 1.12
C GLY A 66 2.98 -3.83 -0.24
N ASN A 67 2.90 -2.49 -0.28
CA ASN A 67 2.80 -1.74 -1.54
C ASN A 67 4.07 -0.94 -1.89
N VAL A 68 5.20 -1.11 -1.18
CA VAL A 68 6.44 -0.35 -1.45
C VAL A 68 6.86 -0.48 -2.91
N ALA A 69 6.85 -1.69 -3.47
CA ALA A 69 7.33 -1.93 -4.83
C ALA A 69 6.48 -1.17 -5.88
N GLU A 70 5.16 -1.15 -5.69
CA GLU A 70 4.22 -0.41 -6.55
C GLU A 70 4.39 1.09 -6.39
N ASN A 71 4.50 1.58 -5.15
CA ASN A 71 4.72 3.01 -4.86
C ASN A 71 6.03 3.53 -5.46
N VAL A 72 7.13 2.77 -5.32
CA VAL A 72 8.42 3.11 -5.95
C VAL A 72 8.26 3.15 -7.47
N THR A 73 7.56 2.17 -8.05
CA THR A 73 7.32 2.13 -9.50
C THR A 73 6.50 3.35 -9.94
N ALA A 74 5.46 3.74 -9.21
CA ALA A 74 4.66 4.91 -9.50
C ALA A 74 5.50 6.21 -9.45
N VAL A 75 6.38 6.38 -8.45
CA VAL A 75 7.29 7.53 -8.36
C VAL A 75 8.29 7.56 -9.52
N VAL A 76 8.83 6.39 -9.91
CA VAL A 76 9.75 6.28 -11.05
C VAL A 76 9.05 6.59 -12.38
N VAL A 77 7.78 6.22 -12.53
CA VAL A 77 6.98 6.56 -13.71
C VAL A 77 6.63 8.06 -13.71
N ALA A 78 6.27 8.62 -12.55
CA ALA A 78 5.99 10.05 -12.40
C ALA A 78 7.22 10.91 -12.73
N SER A 79 8.44 10.50 -12.33
CA SER A 79 9.67 11.22 -12.64
C SER A 79 10.02 11.23 -14.13
N LYS A 80 9.43 10.32 -14.92
CA LYS A 80 9.49 10.30 -16.39
C LYS A 80 8.40 11.15 -17.05
N ASN A 81 7.75 12.02 -16.28
CA ASN A 81 6.69 12.91 -16.73
C ASN A 81 5.45 12.16 -17.27
N GLN A 82 5.20 10.95 -16.75
CA GLN A 82 4.03 10.12 -17.10
C GLN A 82 3.06 10.06 -15.92
N MET A 83 2.49 11.21 -15.54
CA MET A 83 1.64 11.32 -14.35
C MET A 83 0.36 10.47 -14.45
N ASP A 84 -0.26 10.39 -15.62
CA ASP A 84 -1.48 9.59 -15.82
C ASP A 84 -1.24 8.09 -15.56
N LEU A 85 -0.07 7.58 -15.95
CA LEU A 85 0.32 6.20 -15.69
C LEU A 85 0.64 5.99 -14.21
N ALA A 86 1.30 6.94 -13.56
CA ALA A 86 1.56 6.88 -12.13
C ALA A 86 0.27 6.88 -11.30
N ILE A 87 -0.69 7.73 -11.65
CA ILE A 87 -2.02 7.79 -11.03
C ILE A 87 -2.77 6.46 -11.27
N SER A 88 -2.71 5.91 -12.48
CA SER A 88 -3.37 4.65 -12.82
C SER A 88 -2.81 3.47 -12.02
N VAL A 89 -1.49 3.41 -11.79
CA VAL A 89 -0.87 2.39 -10.94
C VAL A 89 -1.35 2.52 -9.49
N ALA A 90 -1.35 3.74 -8.93
CA ALA A 90 -1.76 3.98 -7.55
C ALA A 90 -3.25 3.72 -7.31
N LEU A 91 -4.14 4.30 -8.15
CA LEU A 91 -5.58 4.12 -8.03
C LEU A 91 -6.00 2.68 -8.34
N GLY A 92 -5.37 2.03 -9.33
CA GLY A 92 -5.67 0.64 -9.67
C GLY A 92 -5.45 -0.31 -8.49
N SER A 93 -4.33 -0.16 -7.78
CA SER A 93 -4.01 -0.94 -6.58
C SER A 93 -5.02 -0.68 -5.45
N ALA A 94 -5.39 0.58 -5.19
CA ALA A 94 -6.38 0.94 -4.18
C ALA A 94 -7.79 0.37 -4.49
N ILE A 95 -8.23 0.48 -5.74
CA ILE A 95 -9.53 -0.07 -6.19
C ILE A 95 -9.53 -1.59 -6.07
N GLN A 96 -8.43 -2.27 -6.42
CA GLN A 96 -8.32 -3.71 -6.26
C GLN A 96 -8.41 -4.12 -4.79
N ILE A 97 -7.75 -3.39 -3.89
CA ILE A 97 -7.85 -3.67 -2.45
C ILE A 97 -9.29 -3.49 -1.95
N GLY A 98 -9.95 -2.39 -2.32
CA GLY A 98 -11.31 -2.08 -1.88
C GLY A 98 -12.40 -2.98 -2.45
N LEU A 99 -12.37 -3.27 -3.76
CA LEU A 99 -13.43 -4.01 -4.45
C LEU A 99 -13.21 -5.51 -4.50
N LEU A 100 -11.97 -5.98 -4.37
CA LEU A 100 -11.65 -7.40 -4.46
C LEU A 100 -11.11 -7.96 -3.14
N VAL A 101 -10.03 -7.38 -2.62
CA VAL A 101 -9.33 -7.98 -1.47
C VAL A 101 -10.17 -7.92 -0.19
N ALA A 102 -10.71 -6.75 0.15
CA ALA A 102 -11.52 -6.57 1.35
C ALA A 102 -12.77 -7.48 1.39
N PRO A 103 -13.63 -7.54 0.35
CA PRO A 103 -14.77 -8.45 0.36
C PRO A 103 -14.34 -9.92 0.30
N ALA A 104 -13.27 -10.27 -0.42
CA ALA A 104 -12.75 -11.64 -0.42
C ALA A 104 -12.31 -12.08 0.98
N MET A 105 -11.68 -11.20 1.76
CA MET A 105 -11.28 -11.50 3.15
C MET A 105 -12.49 -11.77 4.06
N VAL A 106 -13.59 -11.03 3.90
CA VAL A 106 -14.84 -11.30 4.63
C VAL A 106 -15.40 -12.68 4.27
N LEU A 107 -15.46 -13.01 2.98
CA LEU A 107 -15.96 -14.31 2.51
C LEU A 107 -15.09 -15.48 2.98
N ILE A 108 -13.75 -15.32 2.94
CA ILE A 108 -12.81 -16.32 3.45
C ILE A 108 -12.98 -16.48 4.97
N GLY A 109 -13.17 -15.38 5.70
CA GLY A 109 -13.46 -15.42 7.14
C GLY A 109 -14.70 -16.26 7.44
N TRP A 110 -15.79 -16.05 6.71
CA TRP A 110 -17.01 -16.85 6.87
C TRP A 110 -16.82 -18.31 6.50
N ALA A 111 -16.04 -18.62 5.46
CA ALA A 111 -15.71 -19.99 5.09
C ALA A 111 -14.86 -20.73 6.14
N LEU A 112 -14.13 -19.98 6.99
CA LEU A 112 -13.31 -20.50 8.09
C LEU A 112 -14.00 -20.37 9.46
N ASP A 113 -15.31 -20.12 9.51
CA ASP A 113 -16.09 -19.88 10.74
C ASP A 113 -15.49 -18.77 11.65
N LYS A 114 -14.86 -17.76 11.04
CA LYS A 114 -14.34 -16.56 11.71
C LYS A 114 -15.26 -15.38 11.41
N SER A 115 -15.70 -14.68 12.46
CA SER A 115 -16.52 -13.47 12.36
C SER A 115 -15.69 -12.27 11.87
N MET A 116 -15.42 -12.22 10.57
CA MET A 116 -14.81 -11.08 9.89
C MET A 116 -15.92 -10.17 9.38
N THR A 117 -15.86 -8.88 9.70
CA THR A 117 -16.85 -7.88 9.25
C THR A 117 -16.14 -6.66 8.68
N LEU A 118 -16.86 -5.90 7.84
CA LEU A 118 -16.39 -4.63 7.29
C LEU A 118 -16.73 -3.45 8.24
N HIS A 119 -16.52 -3.67 9.53
CA HIS A 119 -16.77 -2.68 10.57
C HIS A 119 -15.46 -1.93 10.87
N PHE A 120 -15.43 -0.66 10.49
CA PHE A 120 -14.32 0.25 10.76
C PHE A 120 -14.68 1.15 11.93
N ASP A 121 -13.67 1.54 12.71
CA ASP A 121 -13.85 2.58 13.73
C ASP A 121 -14.24 3.92 13.08
N GLY A 122 -14.88 4.81 13.83
CA GLY A 122 -15.20 6.16 13.37
C GLY A 122 -13.97 6.91 12.85
N PHE A 123 -12.80 6.75 13.48
CA PHE A 123 -11.55 7.36 12.98
C PHE A 123 -11.13 6.81 11.61
N GLU A 124 -11.15 5.48 11.45
CA GLU A 124 -10.77 4.80 10.21
C GLU A 124 -11.73 5.16 9.06
N LEU A 125 -13.02 5.24 9.35
CA LEU A 125 -14.03 5.61 8.35
C LEU A 125 -13.89 7.06 7.89
N VAL A 126 -13.70 8.00 8.83
CA VAL A 126 -13.56 9.43 8.51
C VAL A 126 -12.29 9.69 7.72
N THR A 127 -11.17 9.06 8.12
CA THR A 127 -9.89 9.20 7.41
C THR A 127 -9.93 8.56 6.03
N LEU A 128 -10.57 7.39 5.87
CA LEU A 128 -10.77 6.74 4.58
C LEU A 128 -11.59 7.62 3.63
N ILE A 129 -12.76 8.09 4.05
CA ILE A 129 -13.62 8.95 3.22
C ILE A 129 -12.88 10.26 2.90
N GLY A 130 -12.23 10.87 3.88
CA GLY A 130 -11.45 12.10 3.69
C GLY A 130 -10.31 11.92 2.67
N ALA A 131 -9.59 10.80 2.73
CA ALA A 131 -8.50 10.49 1.80
C ALA A 131 -9.03 10.28 0.37
N VAL A 132 -10.12 9.52 0.20
CA VAL A 132 -10.74 9.29 -1.11
C VAL A 132 -11.20 10.61 -1.73
N LEU A 133 -11.93 11.44 -0.98
CA LEU A 133 -12.38 12.74 -1.47
C LEU A 133 -11.21 13.64 -1.87
N LEU A 134 -10.17 13.72 -1.03
CA LEU A 134 -9.01 14.56 -1.31
C LEU A 134 -8.28 14.12 -2.59
N VAL A 135 -8.07 12.81 -2.76
CA VAL A 135 -7.44 12.26 -3.96
C VAL A 135 -8.32 12.49 -5.19
N ASP A 136 -9.63 12.27 -5.10
CA ASP A 136 -10.58 12.53 -6.19
C ASP A 136 -10.55 13.99 -6.62
N PHE A 137 -10.52 14.94 -5.68
CA PHE A 137 -10.41 16.36 -6.00
C PHE A 137 -9.12 16.69 -6.76
N ILE A 138 -7.98 16.11 -6.37
CA ILE A 138 -6.71 16.37 -7.05
C ILE A 138 -6.69 15.74 -8.44
N VAL A 139 -7.20 14.52 -8.58
CA VAL A 139 -7.25 13.81 -9.87
C VAL A 139 -8.19 14.51 -10.85
N LEU A 140 -9.37 14.96 -10.40
CA LEU A 140 -10.34 15.67 -11.24
C LEU A 140 -9.83 17.02 -11.75
N LYS A 141 -8.87 17.65 -11.07
CA LYS A 141 -8.23 18.89 -11.56
C LYS A 141 -7.38 18.67 -12.80
N GLY A 142 -6.95 17.44 -13.09
CA GLY A 142 -6.20 17.07 -14.30
C GLY A 142 -4.81 17.71 -14.43
N LYS A 143 -4.31 18.37 -13.38
CA LYS A 143 -2.97 18.96 -13.31
C LYS A 143 -2.41 18.74 -11.91
N THR A 144 -1.13 18.40 -11.83
CA THR A 144 -0.44 18.12 -10.56
C THR A 144 0.67 19.12 -10.30
N ASN A 145 0.78 19.61 -9.07
CA ASN A 145 1.86 20.47 -8.61
C ASN A 145 2.60 19.84 -7.41
N TYR A 146 3.87 20.21 -7.22
CA TYR A 146 4.68 19.79 -6.06
C TYR A 146 3.98 20.14 -4.74
N LEU A 147 3.31 21.29 -4.65
CA LEU A 147 2.59 21.70 -3.45
C LEU A 147 1.41 20.77 -3.14
N GLU A 148 0.69 20.29 -4.17
CA GLU A 148 -0.43 19.34 -3.98
C GLU A 148 0.09 17.99 -3.50
N GLY A 149 1.22 17.54 -4.04
CA GLY A 149 1.92 16.34 -3.54
C GLY A 149 2.39 16.50 -2.09
N ALA A 150 2.92 17.68 -1.73
CA ALA A 150 3.33 17.96 -0.36
C ALA A 150 2.14 17.95 0.62
N ILE A 151 0.98 18.47 0.21
CA ILE A 151 -0.26 18.42 1.01
C ILE A 151 -0.70 16.97 1.23
N LEU A 152 -0.67 16.13 0.18
CA LEU A 152 -1.00 14.69 0.31
C LEU A 152 -0.06 13.97 1.29
N CYS A 153 1.25 14.21 1.19
CA CYS A 153 2.23 13.66 2.13
C CYS A 153 2.00 14.16 3.57
N ALA A 154 1.66 15.44 3.74
CA ALA A 154 1.36 16.02 5.04
C ALA A 154 0.08 15.43 5.66
N CYS A 155 -0.96 15.23 4.85
CA CYS A 155 -2.18 14.54 5.28
C CYS A 155 -1.91 13.09 5.69
N PHE A 156 -1.12 12.35 4.91
CA PHE A 156 -0.72 10.99 5.27
C PHE A 156 0.07 10.94 6.59
N ALA A 157 1.01 11.87 6.78
CA ALA A 157 1.77 11.98 8.02
C ALA A 157 0.86 12.32 9.22
N ALA A 158 -0.10 13.23 9.04
CA ALA A 158 -1.06 13.59 10.08
C ALA A 158 -1.95 12.40 10.46
N ILE A 159 -2.44 11.63 9.48
CA ILE A 159 -3.21 10.39 9.72
C ILE A 159 -2.34 9.37 10.46
N SER A 160 -1.07 9.22 10.07
CA SER A 160 -0.13 8.29 10.71
C SER A 160 0.10 8.64 12.18
N VAL A 161 0.29 9.92 12.48
CA VAL A 161 0.42 10.41 13.86
C VAL A 161 -0.89 10.23 14.63
N GLY A 162 -2.04 10.51 14.01
CA GLY A 162 -3.35 10.27 14.62
C GLY A 162 -3.57 8.81 14.98
N ALA A 163 -3.25 7.89 14.07
CA ALA A 163 -3.34 6.45 14.29
C ALA A 163 -2.36 5.94 15.36
N TYR A 164 -1.20 6.60 15.52
CA TYR A 164 -0.25 6.27 16.58
C TYR A 164 -0.69 6.81 17.95
N LEU A 165 -1.28 8.00 17.99
CA LEU A 165 -1.66 8.69 19.23
C LEU A 165 -3.02 8.26 19.77
N LEU A 166 -3.93 7.74 18.95
CA LEU A 166 -5.19 7.17 19.44
C LEU A 166 -4.87 5.89 20.23
N PRO A 167 -5.06 5.87 21.56
CA PRO A 167 -4.94 4.65 22.33
C PRO A 167 -6.15 3.76 22.02
N LEU A 168 -5.83 2.56 21.55
CA LEU A 168 -6.65 1.35 21.49
C LEU A 168 -7.93 1.43 22.36
N THR A 169 -9.08 1.59 21.73
CA THR A 169 -10.32 1.00 22.27
C THR A 169 -10.46 -0.41 21.76
#